data_AF-A0A7Y4R541-F1
#
_entry.id   AF-A0A7Y4R541-F1
#
_cell.length_a   1.000
_cell.length_b   1.000
_cell.length_c   1.000
_cell.angle_alpha   90.00
_cell.angle_beta   90.00
_cell.angle_gamma   90.00
#
_symmetry.space_group_name_H-M   'P 1'
#
loop_
_entity.id
_entity.type
_entity.pdbx_description
1 polymer ?
#
loop_
_entity_poly.entity_id
_entity_poly.type
_entity_poly.pdbx_seq_one_letter_code
_entity_poly.pdbx_strand_id
1 'polypeptide(L)'
;MLLWAATTLHSARVFADSMMLASFDTFEGGSAAPESRFQVQVVLRHDFFVPPRDALKLGEGVWWQDGDAGSVDFASSNAPNFDSFAARLIDGVDGFLYPTILASHGGAGGGAPESYFLNAFPDLIGSGIDFIRLIVNDVSIEPWESFPGNGIDGIQWFVDSTYEIWGRPVPEPGTLALVVFGLTGYSFRRKWQHNCPRRGVPSASSC
;
A
#
# COMPACT_ATOMS: atom_id res chain seq x y z
N MET A 1 45.20 -7.39 -27.05
CA MET A 1 44.32 -6.20 -26.97
C MET A 1 42.93 -6.68 -26.57
N LEU A 2 42.65 -6.68 -25.27
CA LEU A 2 41.39 -7.18 -24.67
C LEU A 2 40.36 -6.04 -24.66
N LEU A 3 39.33 -6.16 -25.49
CA LEU A 3 38.19 -5.24 -25.48
C LEU A 3 37.30 -5.59 -24.29
N TRP A 4 37.36 -4.79 -23.22
CA TRP A 4 36.37 -4.82 -22.15
C TRP A 4 35.08 -4.17 -22.67
N ALA A 5 34.10 -4.98 -23.05
CA ALA A 5 32.76 -4.50 -23.33
C ALA A 5 32.07 -4.18 -22.00
N ALA A 6 32.09 -2.91 -21.60
CA ALA A 6 31.28 -2.42 -20.50
C ALA A 6 29.81 -2.40 -20.95
N THR A 7 29.09 -3.50 -20.74
CA THR A 7 27.64 -3.51 -20.83
C THR A 7 27.08 -2.69 -19.68
N THR A 8 26.80 -1.41 -19.94
CA THR A 8 25.93 -0.60 -19.10
C THR A 8 24.52 -1.17 -19.19
N LEU A 9 24.18 -2.04 -18.23
CA LEU A 9 22.80 -2.41 -17.95
C LEU A 9 22.05 -1.13 -17.52
N HIS A 10 21.55 -0.39 -18.51
CA HIS A 10 20.53 0.60 -18.27
C HIS A 10 19.30 -0.17 -17.79
N SER A 11 19.10 -0.18 -16.48
CA SER A 11 17.86 -0.66 -15.88
C SER A 11 16.74 0.22 -16.43
N ALA A 12 16.07 -0.26 -17.48
CA ALA A 12 14.87 0.36 -17.97
C ALA A 12 13.82 0.21 -16.88
N ARG A 13 13.75 1.18 -15.97
CA ARG A 13 12.62 1.33 -15.07
C ARG A 13 11.44 1.68 -15.98
N VAL A 14 10.71 0.66 -16.41
CA VAL A 14 9.36 0.83 -16.91
C VAL A 14 8.58 1.33 -15.70
N PHE A 15 8.46 2.64 -15.58
CA PHE A 15 7.58 3.24 -14.60
C PHE A 15 6.16 2.92 -15.05
N ALA A 16 5.57 1.86 -14.50
CA ALA A 16 4.13 1.76 -14.48
C ALA A 16 3.61 2.96 -13.69
N ASP A 17 2.53 3.58 -14.14
CA ASP A 17 1.83 4.56 -13.32
C ASP A 17 1.21 3.86 -12.11
N SER A 18 1.14 4.59 -10.99
CA SER A 18 0.50 4.07 -9.79
C SER A 18 -1.00 3.85 -10.05
N MET A 19 -1.53 2.74 -9.57
CA MET A 19 -2.94 2.37 -9.66
C MET A 19 -3.48 2.02 -8.28
N MET A 20 -4.78 2.19 -8.08
CA MET A 20 -5.44 1.74 -6.86
C MET A 20 -5.47 0.22 -6.83
N LEU A 21 -4.86 -0.36 -5.81
CA LEU A 21 -4.76 -1.81 -5.60
C LEU A 21 -5.93 -2.34 -4.78
N ALA A 22 -6.36 -1.59 -3.76
CA ALA A 22 -7.48 -1.92 -2.90
C ALA A 22 -8.09 -0.65 -2.30
N SER A 23 -9.35 -0.75 -1.87
CA SER A 23 -10.01 0.29 -1.08
C SER A 23 -11.05 -0.33 -0.17
N PHE A 24 -11.23 0.26 1.01
CA PHE A 24 -12.27 -0.15 1.95
C PHE A 24 -12.78 1.03 2.77
N ASP A 25 -14.07 0.98 3.09
CA ASP A 25 -14.75 1.97 3.91
C ASP A 25 -14.79 1.53 5.37
N THR A 26 -14.81 2.51 6.26
CA THR A 26 -14.88 2.32 7.70
C THR A 26 -15.83 3.35 8.30
N PHE A 27 -16.62 2.90 9.27
CA PHE A 27 -17.45 3.77 10.08
C PHE A 27 -17.22 3.44 11.54
N GLU A 28 -16.62 4.37 12.26
CA GLU A 28 -16.17 4.14 13.63
C GLU A 28 -16.80 5.15 14.58
N GLY A 29 -17.40 4.63 15.66
CA GLY A 29 -18.03 5.43 16.69
C GLY A 29 -17.48 5.09 18.06
N GLY A 30 -17.43 6.09 18.96
CA GLY A 30 -16.93 5.87 20.31
C GLY A 30 -17.19 7.06 21.23
N SER A 31 -16.72 6.93 22.47
CA SER A 31 -16.72 8.01 23.44
C SER A 31 -15.50 7.90 24.35
N ALA A 32 -15.06 9.05 24.87
CA ALA A 32 -13.98 9.14 25.84
C ALA A 32 -14.28 10.25 26.84
N ALA A 33 -13.91 10.01 28.10
CA ALA A 33 -13.98 10.96 29.18
C ALA A 33 -12.83 10.70 30.19
N PRO A 34 -12.23 11.74 30.80
CA PRO A 34 -12.45 13.16 30.51
C PRO A 34 -11.91 13.55 29.14
N GLU A 35 -12.57 14.47 28.45
CA GLU A 35 -12.01 15.09 27.25
C GLU A 35 -12.20 16.60 27.28
N SER A 36 -11.13 17.32 26.95
CA SER A 36 -11.14 18.79 26.90
C SER A 36 -10.95 19.33 25.49
N ARG A 37 -10.63 18.46 24.53
CA ARG A 37 -10.41 18.83 23.14
C ARG A 37 -11.39 18.06 22.27
N PHE A 38 -12.12 18.80 21.44
CA PHE A 38 -13.09 18.27 20.49
C PHE A 38 -12.38 17.91 19.18
N GLN A 39 -11.48 16.94 19.27
CA GLN A 39 -10.71 16.47 18.13
C GLN A 39 -10.34 14.99 18.28
N VAL A 40 -10.22 14.30 17.17
CA VAL A 40 -9.84 12.89 17.09
C VAL A 40 -8.74 12.65 16.06
N GLN A 41 -8.08 11.52 16.13
CA GLN A 41 -7.16 11.03 15.10
C GLN A 41 -7.75 9.79 14.45
N VAL A 42 -7.66 9.70 13.13
CA VAL A 42 -8.06 8.51 12.37
C VAL A 42 -6.80 7.72 12.04
N VAL A 43 -6.62 6.57 12.68
CA VAL A 43 -5.37 5.81 12.67
C VAL A 43 -5.59 4.41 12.14
N LEU A 44 -4.88 4.04 11.08
CA LEU A 44 -4.82 2.65 10.61
C LEU A 44 -3.69 1.93 11.33
N ARG A 45 -4.00 0.77 11.91
CA ARG A 45 -3.03 -0.06 12.64
C ARG A 45 -2.85 -1.44 12.02
N HIS A 46 -1.66 -1.99 12.17
CA HIS A 46 -1.30 -3.37 11.84
C HIS A 46 -0.54 -4.00 13.02
N ASP A 47 -0.41 -5.32 13.06
CA ASP A 47 0.31 -6.09 14.09
C ASP A 47 -0.23 -5.90 15.52
N PHE A 48 -1.47 -5.41 15.68
CA PHE A 48 -2.04 -5.02 16.98
C PHE A 48 -2.09 -6.15 18.03
N PHE A 49 -2.26 -7.41 17.59
CA PHE A 49 -2.37 -8.58 18.47
C PHE A 49 -1.05 -9.33 18.70
N VAL A 50 0.05 -8.91 18.09
CA VAL A 50 1.35 -9.58 18.17
C VAL A 50 2.19 -8.94 19.28
N PRO A 51 2.70 -9.67 20.28
CA PRO A 51 3.66 -9.14 21.26
C PRO A 51 5.06 -8.92 20.63
N PRO A 52 5.80 -7.84 20.98
CA PRO A 52 5.38 -6.69 21.79
C PRO A 52 4.32 -5.86 21.06
N ARG A 53 3.37 -5.27 21.80
CA ARG A 53 2.20 -4.55 21.24
C ARG A 53 2.56 -3.19 20.62
N ASP A 54 3.64 -3.14 19.84
CA ASP A 54 4.09 -1.98 19.09
C ASP A 54 3.50 -2.07 17.68
N ALA A 55 2.18 -1.87 17.61
CA ALA A 55 1.45 -1.86 16.35
C ALA A 55 2.08 -0.84 15.38
N LEU A 56 2.22 -1.21 14.11
CA LEU A 56 2.54 -0.25 13.05
C LEU A 56 1.33 0.67 12.88
N LYS A 57 1.56 1.98 12.77
CA LYS A 57 0.48 2.97 12.70
C LYS A 57 0.69 3.96 11.57
N LEU A 58 -0.41 4.32 10.92
CA LEU A 58 -0.51 5.43 9.97
C LEU A 58 -1.61 6.40 10.44
N GLY A 59 -1.37 7.71 10.32
CA GLY A 59 -2.33 8.75 10.74
C GLY A 59 -2.15 9.29 12.16
N GLU A 60 -1.24 8.72 12.96
CA GLU A 60 -0.94 9.26 14.29
C GLU A 60 -0.34 10.67 14.19
N GLY A 61 -0.89 11.61 14.96
CA GLY A 61 -0.54 13.02 14.96
C GLY A 61 -1.36 13.91 14.01
N VAL A 62 -2.22 13.33 13.17
CA VAL A 62 -3.18 14.06 12.33
C VAL A 62 -4.51 14.19 13.08
N TRP A 63 -4.90 15.42 13.38
CA TRP A 63 -6.10 15.72 14.17
C TRP A 63 -7.22 16.25 13.27
N TRP A 64 -8.43 15.78 13.55
CA TRP A 64 -9.68 16.14 12.88
C TRP A 64 -10.67 16.67 13.91
N GLN A 65 -11.42 17.71 13.56
CA GLN A 65 -12.43 18.37 14.38
C GLN A 65 -13.84 18.07 13.86
N ASP A 66 -14.85 18.49 14.62
CA ASP A 66 -16.25 18.39 14.21
C ASP A 66 -16.49 19.09 12.85
N GLY A 67 -17.14 18.39 11.93
CA GLY A 67 -17.42 18.84 10.57
C GLY A 67 -16.23 18.80 9.60
N ASP A 68 -15.06 18.31 10.01
CA ASP A 68 -13.91 18.19 9.10
C ASP A 68 -14.13 17.07 8.07
N ALA A 69 -13.64 17.30 6.85
CA ALA A 69 -13.52 16.32 5.78
C ALA A 69 -12.27 16.61 4.95
N GLY A 70 -11.68 15.59 4.33
CA GLY A 70 -10.48 15.77 3.51
C GLY A 70 -9.72 14.48 3.27
N SER A 71 -8.47 14.60 2.80
CA SER A 71 -7.63 13.43 2.53
C SER A 71 -6.17 13.66 2.92
N VAL A 72 -5.51 12.59 3.35
CA VAL A 72 -4.07 12.57 3.67
C VAL A 72 -3.43 11.36 3.01
N ASP A 73 -2.34 11.60 2.28
CA ASP A 73 -1.54 10.55 1.64
C ASP A 73 -0.36 10.21 2.56
N PHE A 74 -0.27 8.94 2.98
CA PHE A 74 0.85 8.41 3.74
C PHE A 74 1.83 7.71 2.80
N ALA A 75 3.09 8.13 2.83
CA ALA A 75 4.18 7.59 2.03
C ALA A 75 5.48 7.59 2.84
N SER A 76 6.53 6.94 2.33
CA SER A 76 7.85 6.88 3.00
C SER A 76 8.44 8.25 3.35
N SER A 77 8.05 9.29 2.61
CA SER A 77 8.53 10.67 2.80
C SER A 77 7.89 11.41 3.97
N ASN A 78 6.71 10.98 4.45
CA ASN A 78 5.95 11.72 5.46
C ASN A 78 5.37 10.86 6.60
N ALA A 79 5.44 9.54 6.50
CA ALA A 79 4.96 8.61 7.51
C ALA A 79 6.11 7.66 7.93
N PRO A 80 6.70 7.84 9.14
CA PRO A 80 7.89 7.10 9.57
C PRO A 80 7.76 5.58 9.56
N ASN A 81 6.56 5.05 9.79
CA ASN A 81 6.29 3.61 9.82
C ASN A 81 5.79 3.07 8.47
N PHE A 82 5.70 3.90 7.43
CA PHE A 82 5.07 3.53 6.17
C PHE A 82 5.75 2.36 5.50
N ASP A 83 7.08 2.35 5.39
CA ASP A 83 7.79 1.26 4.71
C ASP A 83 7.56 -0.10 5.37
N SER A 84 7.56 -0.12 6.72
CA SER A 84 7.26 -1.35 7.47
C SER A 84 5.79 -1.75 7.33
N PHE A 85 4.86 -0.78 7.35
CA PHE A 85 3.44 -1.04 7.17
C PHE A 85 3.15 -1.60 5.77
N ALA A 86 3.70 -0.97 4.74
CA ALA A 86 3.59 -1.40 3.35
C ALA A 86 4.21 -2.79 3.13
N ALA A 87 5.33 -3.09 3.80
CA ALA A 87 5.94 -4.42 3.73
C ALA A 87 5.04 -5.52 4.31
N ARG A 88 4.25 -5.21 5.34
CA ARG A 88 3.26 -6.17 5.89
C ARG A 88 2.15 -6.47 4.91
N LEU A 89 1.64 -5.45 4.23
CA LEU A 89 0.60 -5.56 3.21
C LEU A 89 1.04 -6.26 1.92
N ILE A 90 2.28 -6.75 1.83
CA ILE A 90 2.80 -7.48 0.66
C ILE A 90 3.63 -8.75 1.04
N ASP A 91 3.62 -9.18 2.31
CA ASP A 91 4.44 -10.31 2.80
C ASP A 91 3.82 -11.72 2.62
N GLY A 92 2.57 -11.78 2.18
CA GLY A 92 1.76 -12.95 1.91
C GLY A 92 1.04 -13.54 3.11
N VAL A 93 1.06 -12.86 4.25
CA VAL A 93 0.37 -13.28 5.48
C VAL A 93 -0.93 -12.49 5.59
N ASP A 94 -2.04 -13.16 5.87
CA ASP A 94 -3.33 -12.49 6.17
C ASP A 94 -3.24 -11.82 7.55
N GLY A 95 -2.69 -10.62 7.57
CA GLY A 95 -2.51 -9.80 8.75
C GLY A 95 -3.84 -9.28 9.29
N PHE A 96 -3.76 -8.45 10.33
CA PHE A 96 -4.95 -7.83 10.91
C PHE A 96 -4.84 -6.32 10.80
N LEU A 97 -5.78 -5.72 10.06
CA LEU A 97 -5.94 -4.28 10.00
C LEU A 97 -6.92 -3.83 11.07
N TYR A 98 -6.62 -2.69 11.66
CA TYR A 98 -7.41 -2.14 12.76
C TYR A 98 -7.54 -0.62 12.61
N PRO A 99 -8.50 -0.13 11.80
CA PRO A 99 -8.87 1.28 11.81
C PRO A 99 -9.33 1.66 13.22
N THR A 100 -8.78 2.74 13.75
CA THR A 100 -9.05 3.21 15.11
C THR A 100 -9.22 4.71 15.11
N ILE A 101 -10.22 5.19 15.83
CA ILE A 101 -10.36 6.59 16.20
C ILE A 101 -9.76 6.79 17.58
N LEU A 102 -8.84 7.73 17.71
CA LEU A 102 -8.17 8.07 18.97
C LEU A 102 -8.57 9.48 19.42
N ALA A 103 -9.11 9.57 20.63
CA ALA A 103 -9.19 10.80 21.39
C ALA A 103 -7.97 10.92 22.32
N SER A 104 -7.88 11.98 23.13
CA SER A 104 -6.74 12.19 24.02
C SER A 104 -6.63 11.12 25.12
N HIS A 105 -7.76 10.58 25.59
CA HIS A 105 -7.90 9.69 26.73
C HIS A 105 -8.65 8.40 26.40
N GLY A 106 -8.97 8.15 25.13
CA GLY A 106 -9.69 6.96 24.71
C GLY A 106 -9.57 6.68 23.23
N GLY A 107 -10.19 5.60 22.80
CA GLY A 107 -10.26 5.25 21.40
C GLY A 107 -11.19 4.08 21.16
N ALA A 108 -11.70 4.00 19.94
CA ALA A 108 -12.60 2.94 19.48
C ALA A 108 -12.21 2.56 18.06
N GLY A 109 -12.43 1.30 17.69
CA GLY A 109 -12.11 0.80 16.37
C GLY A 109 -12.57 -0.64 16.20
N GLY A 110 -12.88 -1.03 14.97
CA GLY A 110 -13.14 -2.41 14.56
C GLY A 110 -12.04 -2.88 13.62
N GLY A 111 -11.34 -3.96 13.98
CA GLY A 111 -10.41 -4.59 13.06
C GLY A 111 -10.91 -5.90 12.50
N ALA A 112 -10.29 -6.32 11.40
CA ALA A 112 -10.56 -7.55 10.69
C ALA A 112 -9.28 -8.00 9.96
N PRO A 113 -9.22 -9.27 9.50
CA PRO A 113 -8.15 -9.71 8.63
C PRO A 113 -8.03 -8.85 7.36
N GLU A 114 -6.84 -8.74 6.80
CA GLU A 114 -6.61 -8.01 5.55
C GLU A 114 -7.50 -8.53 4.42
N SER A 115 -7.66 -9.84 4.31
CA SER A 115 -8.54 -10.48 3.33
C SER A 115 -10.00 -9.99 3.41
N TYR A 116 -10.46 -9.59 4.60
CA TYR A 116 -11.80 -9.03 4.79
C TYR A 116 -11.89 -7.59 4.26
N PHE A 117 -10.94 -6.72 4.64
CA PHE A 117 -10.98 -5.32 4.22
C PHE A 117 -10.62 -5.14 2.76
N LEU A 118 -9.55 -5.79 2.29
CA LEU A 118 -9.01 -5.56 0.96
C LEU A 118 -9.81 -6.26 -0.15
N ASN A 119 -10.73 -7.16 0.22
CA ASN A 119 -11.50 -8.02 -0.70
C ASN A 119 -10.59 -8.67 -1.76
N ALA A 120 -9.36 -8.99 -1.37
CA ALA A 120 -8.32 -9.59 -2.18
C ALA A 120 -7.89 -10.92 -1.54
N PHE A 121 -7.44 -11.88 -2.35
CA PHE A 121 -6.70 -13.03 -1.82
C PHE A 121 -5.55 -12.49 -0.99
N PRO A 122 -5.34 -13.06 0.21
CA PRO A 122 -4.69 -12.37 1.31
C PRO A 122 -3.40 -11.77 0.80
N ASP A 123 -3.33 -10.46 0.99
CA ASP A 123 -2.13 -9.67 0.81
C ASP A 123 -1.82 -9.21 -0.63
N LEU A 124 -1.33 -7.98 -0.79
CA LEU A 124 -1.08 -7.34 -2.09
C LEU A 124 0.23 -7.85 -2.72
N ILE A 125 0.50 -9.15 -2.56
CA ILE A 125 1.72 -9.83 -3.02
C ILE A 125 2.00 -9.49 -4.48
N GLY A 126 3.27 -9.24 -4.78
CA GLY A 126 3.69 -8.88 -6.13
C GLY A 126 3.31 -7.46 -6.51
N SER A 127 2.92 -6.62 -5.55
CA SER A 127 2.78 -5.18 -5.71
C SER A 127 3.82 -4.42 -4.88
N GLY A 128 4.14 -3.21 -5.31
CA GLY A 128 4.87 -2.23 -4.53
C GLY A 128 3.90 -1.11 -4.18
N ILE A 129 3.68 -0.88 -2.89
CA ILE A 129 2.78 0.17 -2.42
C ILE A 129 3.54 1.50 -2.48
N ASP A 130 2.96 2.48 -3.18
CA ASP A 130 3.54 3.81 -3.33
C ASP A 130 3.08 4.74 -2.20
N PHE A 131 1.78 4.71 -1.87
CA PHE A 131 1.18 5.45 -0.76
C PHE A 131 -0.15 4.81 -0.35
N ILE A 132 -0.58 5.12 0.87
CA ILE A 132 -1.92 4.80 1.38
C ILE A 132 -2.62 6.13 1.63
N ARG A 133 -3.77 6.34 1.00
CA ARG A 133 -4.60 7.52 1.21
C ARG A 133 -5.68 7.22 2.22
N LEU A 134 -5.79 8.07 3.23
CA LEU A 134 -6.99 8.19 4.06
C LEU A 134 -7.86 9.30 3.47
N ILE A 135 -9.13 9.02 3.25
CA ILE A 135 -10.17 9.99 2.91
C ILE A 135 -11.13 10.02 4.08
N VAL A 136 -11.22 11.15 4.78
CA VAL A 136 -12.22 11.40 5.82
C VAL A 136 -13.41 12.07 5.16
N ASN A 137 -14.54 11.36 5.15
CA ASN A 137 -15.77 11.79 4.50
C ASN A 137 -16.55 12.75 5.41
N ASP A 138 -16.65 12.41 6.69
CA ASP A 138 -17.34 13.19 7.72
C ASP A 138 -16.80 12.87 9.12
N VAL A 139 -16.75 13.88 9.98
CA VAL A 139 -16.42 13.76 11.40
C VAL A 139 -17.49 14.46 12.20
N SER A 140 -18.21 13.72 13.03
CA SER A 140 -19.16 14.26 14.00
C SER A 140 -18.60 14.08 15.40
N ILE A 141 -18.47 15.17 16.17
CA ILE A 141 -18.02 15.14 17.56
C ILE A 141 -19.02 15.94 18.41
N GLU A 142 -19.59 15.27 19.40
CA GLU A 142 -20.57 15.87 20.31
C GLU A 142 -20.10 15.74 21.77
N PRO A 143 -20.53 16.65 22.66
CA PRO A 143 -20.30 16.49 24.10
C PRO A 143 -20.90 15.17 24.59
N TRP A 144 -20.15 14.46 25.45
CA TRP A 144 -20.61 13.23 26.08
C TRP A 144 -20.58 13.38 27.60
N GLU A 145 -21.72 13.20 28.25
CA GLU A 145 -21.79 13.10 29.70
C GLU A 145 -21.66 11.62 30.10
N SER A 146 -20.59 11.28 30.81
CA SER A 146 -20.47 9.96 31.41
C SER A 146 -21.65 9.69 32.35
N PHE A 147 -22.21 8.46 32.30
CA PHE A 147 -23.38 7.96 33.05
C PHE A 147 -23.78 8.77 34.30
N PRO A 148 -25.10 9.00 34.53
CA PRO A 148 -25.58 9.98 35.50
C PRO A 148 -24.97 9.79 36.88
N GLY A 149 -24.08 10.73 37.26
CA GLY A 149 -23.51 10.80 38.61
C GLY A 149 -22.02 11.14 38.69
N ASN A 150 -21.24 10.97 37.61
CA ASN A 150 -19.80 11.21 37.68
C ASN A 150 -19.36 12.60 37.20
N GLY A 151 -20.19 13.31 36.43
CA GLY A 151 -19.94 14.70 36.00
C GLY A 151 -18.63 14.89 35.23
N ILE A 152 -18.12 13.82 34.61
CA ILE A 152 -16.91 13.89 33.80
C ILE A 152 -17.33 14.16 32.37
N ASP A 153 -17.06 15.39 31.93
CA ASP A 153 -17.27 15.85 30.56
C ASP A 153 -16.31 15.12 29.62
N GLY A 154 -16.89 14.59 28.55
CA GLY A 154 -16.18 13.88 27.50
C GLY A 154 -16.64 14.31 26.12
N ILE A 155 -16.21 13.54 25.13
CA ILE A 155 -16.74 13.62 23.77
C ILE A 155 -17.22 12.24 23.33
N GLN A 156 -18.25 12.24 22.48
CA GLN A 156 -18.58 11.11 21.62
C GLN A 156 -18.25 11.50 20.18
N TRP A 157 -17.92 10.51 19.36
CA TRP A 157 -17.57 10.75 17.96
C TRP A 157 -18.17 9.69 17.06
N PHE A 158 -18.36 10.08 15.80
CA PHE A 158 -18.66 9.22 14.67
C PHE A 158 -17.80 9.69 13.49
N VAL A 159 -17.07 8.76 12.87
CA VAL A 159 -16.17 9.07 11.75
C VAL A 159 -16.47 8.12 10.60
N ASP A 160 -16.80 8.71 9.44
CA ASP A 160 -16.88 8.01 8.15
C ASP A 160 -15.58 8.26 7.38
N SER A 161 -14.89 7.18 7.00
CA SER A 161 -13.65 7.30 6.25
C SER A 161 -13.39 6.12 5.33
N THR A 162 -12.67 6.39 4.25
CA THR A 162 -12.23 5.41 3.25
C THR A 162 -10.71 5.35 3.24
N TYR A 163 -10.16 4.14 3.20
CA TYR A 163 -8.75 3.91 2.89
C TYR A 163 -8.61 3.47 1.45
N GLU A 164 -7.65 4.06 0.73
CA GLU A 164 -7.24 3.62 -0.61
C GLU A 164 -5.75 3.24 -0.59
N ILE A 165 -5.42 2.07 -1.11
CA ILE A 165 -4.05 1.60 -1.21
C ILE A 165 -3.61 1.73 -2.67
N TRP A 166 -2.59 2.55 -2.90
CA TRP A 166 -2.10 2.86 -4.24
C TRP A 166 -0.69 2.30 -4.43
N GLY A 167 -0.43 1.72 -5.59
CA GLY A 167 0.84 1.11 -5.88
C GLY A 167 0.97 0.63 -7.31
N ARG A 168 2.00 -0.18 -7.55
CA ARG A 168 2.36 -0.67 -8.87
C ARG A 168 2.61 -2.17 -8.82
N PRO A 169 2.23 -2.93 -9.86
CA PRO A 169 2.60 -4.33 -9.95
C PRO A 169 4.13 -4.44 -10.07
N VAL A 170 4.72 -5.26 -9.21
CA VAL A 170 6.12 -5.68 -9.29
C VAL A 170 6.17 -6.89 -10.21
N PRO A 171 6.86 -6.81 -11.36
CA PRO A 171 6.98 -7.94 -12.26
C PRO A 171 7.62 -9.11 -11.51
N GLU A 172 6.98 -10.28 -11.55
CA GLU A 172 7.58 -11.48 -10.98
C GLU A 172 8.99 -11.68 -11.57
N PRO A 173 9.97 -12.14 -10.76
CA PRO A 173 11.32 -12.43 -11.26
C PRO A 173 11.31 -13.34 -12.50
N GLY A 174 10.34 -14.26 -12.59
CA GLY A 174 10.13 -15.13 -13.74
C GLY A 174 9.77 -14.39 -15.02
N THR A 175 8.94 -13.34 -14.94
CA THR A 175 8.55 -12.53 -16.09
C THR A 175 9.74 -11.74 -16.63
N LEU A 176 10.57 -11.18 -15.73
CA LEU A 176 11.84 -10.56 -16.11
C LEU A 176 12.79 -11.56 -16.78
N ALA A 177 12.90 -12.78 -16.23
CA ALA A 177 13.72 -13.83 -16.81
C ALA A 177 13.26 -14.19 -18.24
N LEU A 178 11.94 -14.34 -18.47
CA LEU A 178 11.39 -14.64 -19.80
C LEU A 178 11.68 -13.52 -20.81
N VAL A 179 11.57 -12.25 -20.42
CA VAL A 179 11.94 -11.12 -21.29
C VAL A 179 13.43 -11.17 -21.63
N VAL A 180 14.30 -11.43 -20.65
CA VAL A 180 15.74 -11.56 -20.87
C VAL A 180 16.06 -12.73 -21.81
N PHE A 181 15.44 -13.90 -21.61
CA PHE A 181 15.64 -15.06 -22.48
C PHE A 181 15.13 -14.81 -23.89
N GLY A 182 13.98 -14.16 -24.05
CA GLY A 182 13.43 -13.77 -25.35
C GLY A 182 14.35 -12.82 -26.12
N LEU A 183 14.85 -11.77 -25.46
CA LEU A 183 15.77 -10.80 -26.06
C LEU A 183 17.14 -11.43 -26.40
N THR A 184 17.64 -12.30 -25.54
CA THR A 184 18.90 -13.02 -25.76
C THR A 184 18.77 -13.98 -26.94
N GLY A 185 17.69 -14.76 -26.99
CA GLY A 185 17.37 -15.66 -28.11
C GLY A 185 17.21 -14.92 -29.44
N TYR A 186 16.54 -13.77 -29.44
CA TYR A 186 16.41 -12.92 -30.63
C TYR A 186 17.77 -12.41 -31.14
N SER A 187 18.62 -11.96 -30.22
CA SER A 187 19.98 -11.46 -30.54
C SER A 187 20.87 -12.57 -31.11
N PHE A 188 20.82 -13.78 -30.55
CA PHE A 188 21.54 -14.94 -31.07
C PHE A 188 21.07 -15.34 -32.48
N ARG A 189 19.75 -15.35 -32.71
CA ARG A 189 19.18 -15.64 -34.04
C ARG A 189 19.66 -14.66 -35.09
N ARG A 190 19.68 -13.36 -34.77
CA ARG A 190 20.15 -12.32 -35.68
C ARG A 190 21.64 -12.47 -36.02
N LYS A 191 22.48 -12.78 -35.02
CA LYS A 191 23.92 -13.03 -35.23
C LYS A 191 24.17 -14.26 -36.12
N TRP A 192 23.37 -15.32 -35.96
CA TRP A 192 23.41 -16.50 -36.84
C TRP A 192 23.04 -16.15 -38.29
N GLN A 193 21.99 -15.36 -38.51
CA GLN A 193 21.59 -14.93 -39.86
C GLN A 193 22.65 -14.08 -40.57
N HIS A 194 23.43 -13.28 -39.83
CA HIS A 194 24.53 -12.50 -40.42
C HIS A 194 25.79 -13.33 -40.71
N ASN A 195 26.04 -14.41 -39.96
CA ASN A 195 27.25 -15.23 -40.10
C ASN A 195 27.06 -16.49 -40.95
N CYS A 196 25.85 -16.84 -41.34
CA CYS A 196 25.66 -17.88 -42.35
C CYS A 196 26.04 -17.30 -43.73
N PRO A 197 27.12 -17.76 -44.37
CA PRO A 197 27.38 -17.42 -45.75
C PRO A 197 26.16 -17.85 -46.56
N ARG A 198 25.59 -16.94 -47.36
CA ARG A 198 24.56 -17.28 -48.34
C ARG A 198 25.11 -18.45 -49.14
N ARG A 199 24.67 -19.68 -48.84
CA ARG A 199 24.91 -20.82 -49.71
C ARG A 199 24.30 -20.39 -51.03
N GLY A 200 25.16 -20.17 -52.01
CA GLY A 200 24.75 -19.80 -53.35
C GLY A 200 23.63 -20.72 -53.76
N VAL A 201 22.50 -20.14 -54.13
CA VAL A 201 21.41 -20.88 -54.77
C VAL A 201 22.07 -21.64 -55.93
N PRO A 202 22.06 -22.98 -55.95
CA PRO A 202 22.51 -23.69 -57.12
C PRO A 202 21.62 -23.24 -58.27
N SER A 203 22.25 -22.59 -59.25
CA SER A 203 21.66 -22.28 -60.55
C SER A 203 21.08 -23.57 -61.12
N ALA A 204 19.76 -23.71 -61.05
CA ALA A 204 19.04 -24.74 -61.77
C ALA A 204 19.03 -24.35 -63.25
N SER A 205 20.14 -24.63 -63.94
CA SER A 205 20.24 -24.61 -65.39
C SER A 205 20.56 -26.02 -65.86
N SER A 206 19.52 -26.78 -66.18
CA SER A 206 19.61 -27.99 -66.99
C SER A 206 18.29 -28.17 -67.73
N CYS A 207 18.27 -27.69 -68.98
CA CYS A 207 17.66 -28.24 -70.19
C CYS A 207 17.60 -27.11 -71.24
#